data_AF-A0A6P7HCJ4-F1
#
_entry.id   AF-A0A6P7HCJ4-F1
#
_cell.length_a   1.000
_cell.length_b   1.000
_cell.length_c   1.000
_cell.angle_alpha   90.00
_cell.angle_beta   90.00
_cell.angle_gamma   90.00
#
_symmetry.space_group_name_H-M   'P 1'
#
loop_
_entity.id
_entity.type
_entity.pdbx_description
1 polymer ?
#
loop_
_entity_poly.entity_id
_entity_poly.type
_entity_poly.pdbx_seq_one_letter_code
_entity_poly.pdbx_strand_id
1 'polypeptide(L)'
;MDAQSFQSDQNIEYHLVTMFEKLENLRNDTVKTSEKSKIPLQAEIRTLEFWRAVISECLSSFIYVFIVCGAAAGSGVGAPISSVLLATALAAGFAMTSLTQCFGHISGAHINPAVSLAMGVIKRISFLRTLLFIVAQCGGGIAGAAFLYGVTVPGYQGNLSAAVVHSSGIAPWERFGIEFMLTFIVVFSYFISMDSYRKWTGTSSLTIGATYSACSFVS
;
A
#
# COMPACT_ATOMS: atom_id res chain seq x y z
N MET A 1 -33.70 -59.42 -3.64
CA MET A 1 -32.24 -59.35 -3.84
C MET A 1 -31.92 -59.23 -5.32
N ASP A 2 -31.83 -58.08 -5.97
CA ASP A 2 -32.49 -56.78 -5.87
C ASP A 2 -32.04 -56.06 -7.15
N ALA A 3 -32.81 -56.18 -8.25
CA ALA A 3 -32.46 -55.52 -9.51
C ALA A 3 -32.40 -53.99 -9.35
N GLN A 4 -33.14 -53.45 -8.37
CA GLN A 4 -33.08 -52.04 -7.99
C GLN A 4 -31.79 -51.66 -7.26
N SER A 5 -31.16 -52.55 -6.49
CA SER A 5 -29.88 -52.25 -5.81
C SER A 5 -28.71 -52.22 -6.80
N PHE A 6 -28.71 -53.13 -7.78
CA PHE A 6 -27.67 -53.16 -8.81
C PHE A 6 -27.70 -51.89 -9.68
N GLN A 7 -28.88 -51.34 -9.92
CA GLN A 7 -29.06 -50.13 -10.72
C GLN A 7 -28.78 -48.84 -9.95
N SER A 8 -28.96 -48.82 -8.61
CA SER A 8 -28.50 -47.72 -7.76
C SER A 8 -26.98 -47.67 -7.67
N ASP A 9 -26.31 -48.82 -7.58
CA ASP A 9 -24.85 -48.87 -7.47
C ASP A 9 -24.15 -48.34 -8.74
N GLN A 10 -24.67 -48.67 -9.92
CA GLN A 10 -24.14 -48.13 -11.19
C GLN A 10 -24.32 -46.61 -11.33
N ASN A 11 -25.43 -46.05 -10.83
CA ASN A 11 -25.64 -44.60 -10.83
C ASN A 11 -24.67 -43.88 -9.89
N ILE A 12 -24.32 -44.49 -8.75
CA ILE A 12 -23.37 -43.94 -7.79
C ILE A 12 -21.95 -43.95 -8.37
N GLU A 13 -21.55 -45.04 -9.01
CA GLU A 13 -20.24 -45.14 -9.67
C GLU A 13 -20.09 -44.10 -10.79
N TYR A 14 -21.13 -43.93 -11.63
CA TYR A 14 -21.12 -42.91 -12.69
C TYR A 14 -21.02 -41.49 -12.11
N HIS A 15 -21.74 -41.21 -11.03
CA HIS A 15 -21.70 -39.91 -10.36
C HIS A 15 -20.34 -39.64 -9.70
N LEU A 16 -19.67 -40.67 -9.16
CA LEU A 16 -18.32 -40.56 -8.62
C LEU A 16 -17.30 -40.25 -9.73
N VAL A 17 -17.35 -40.97 -10.84
CA VAL A 17 -16.43 -40.76 -11.97
C VAL A 17 -16.61 -39.35 -12.55
N THR A 18 -17.85 -38.89 -12.73
CA THR A 18 -18.12 -37.53 -13.23
C THR A 18 -17.71 -36.44 -12.23
N MET A 19 -17.84 -36.67 -10.92
CA MET A 19 -17.31 -35.75 -9.90
C MET A 19 -15.79 -35.69 -9.93
N PHE A 20 -15.10 -36.84 -10.03
CA PHE A 20 -13.64 -36.89 -10.12
C PHE A 20 -13.13 -36.22 -11.40
N GLU A 21 -13.79 -36.44 -12.53
CA GLU A 21 -13.44 -35.80 -13.79
C GLU A 21 -13.67 -34.28 -13.75
N LYS A 22 -14.76 -33.81 -13.14
CA LYS A 22 -14.97 -32.39 -12.87
C LYS A 22 -13.92 -31.81 -11.93
N LEU A 23 -13.55 -32.52 -10.86
CA LEU A 23 -12.50 -32.10 -9.93
C LEU A 23 -11.13 -32.05 -10.61
N GLU A 24 -10.84 -33.00 -11.48
CA GLU A 24 -9.59 -33.06 -12.25
C GLU A 24 -9.53 -31.93 -13.30
N ASN A 25 -10.65 -31.64 -13.96
CA ASN A 25 -10.77 -30.49 -14.85
C ASN A 25 -10.61 -29.17 -14.09
N LEU A 26 -11.24 -29.01 -12.92
CA LEU A 26 -11.07 -27.83 -12.07
C LEU A 26 -9.62 -27.70 -11.54
N ARG A 27 -8.98 -28.81 -11.20
CA ARG A 27 -7.56 -28.84 -10.82
C ARG A 27 -6.69 -28.40 -12.00
N ASN A 28 -6.92 -28.95 -13.19
CA ASN A 28 -6.17 -28.59 -14.40
C ASN A 28 -6.41 -27.12 -14.80
N ASP A 29 -7.61 -26.60 -14.61
CA ASP A 29 -7.91 -25.17 -14.81
C ASP A 29 -7.23 -24.31 -13.75
N THR A 30 -7.22 -24.73 -12.49
CA THR A 30 -6.52 -24.01 -11.40
C THR A 30 -5.00 -23.99 -11.65
N VAL A 31 -4.42 -25.10 -12.10
CA VAL A 31 -3.00 -25.21 -12.45
C VAL A 31 -2.66 -24.38 -13.69
N LYS A 32 -3.50 -24.42 -14.75
CA LYS A 32 -3.34 -23.56 -15.94
C LYS A 32 -3.54 -22.07 -15.63
N THR A 33 -4.36 -21.73 -14.63
CA THR A 33 -4.56 -20.35 -14.17
C THR A 33 -3.39 -19.88 -13.30
N SER A 34 -2.75 -20.80 -12.55
CA SER A 34 -1.53 -20.54 -11.77
C SER A 34 -0.28 -20.38 -12.66
N GLU A 35 -0.20 -21.09 -13.80
CA GLU A 35 0.86 -20.92 -14.81
C GLU A 35 0.62 -19.76 -15.79
N LYS A 36 -0.59 -19.18 -15.82
CA LYS A 36 -0.90 -18.05 -16.70
C LYS A 36 -0.14 -16.79 -16.27
N SER A 37 0.96 -16.60 -17.00
CA SER A 37 1.46 -15.32 -17.48
C SER A 37 2.39 -14.57 -16.53
N LYS A 38 3.68 -14.89 -16.64
CA LYS A 38 4.69 -13.82 -16.70
C LYS A 38 4.39 -13.00 -17.95
N ILE A 39 3.44 -12.08 -17.85
CA ILE A 39 3.13 -11.13 -18.92
C ILE A 39 4.48 -10.47 -19.27
N PRO A 40 4.93 -10.47 -20.53
CA PRO A 40 6.16 -9.79 -20.89
C PRO A 40 6.05 -8.33 -20.44
N LEU A 41 7.09 -7.80 -19.79
CA LEU A 41 7.13 -6.43 -19.24
C LEU A 41 6.56 -5.37 -20.19
N GLN A 42 6.78 -5.54 -21.51
CA GLN A 42 6.29 -4.66 -22.56
C GLN A 42 4.78 -4.71 -22.79
N ALA A 43 4.13 -5.85 -22.52
CA ALA A 43 2.68 -5.99 -22.60
C ALA A 43 1.97 -5.43 -21.35
N GLU A 44 2.60 -5.46 -20.17
CA GLU A 44 2.05 -4.84 -18.95
C GLU A 44 1.93 -3.31 -19.10
N ILE A 45 2.96 -2.65 -19.66
CA ILE A 45 3.00 -1.20 -19.92
C ILE A 45 1.86 -0.73 -20.84
N ARG A 46 1.37 -1.61 -21.72
CA ARG A 46 0.29 -1.30 -22.67
C ARG A 46 -1.11 -1.50 -22.08
N THR A 47 -1.23 -1.95 -20.84
CA THR A 47 -2.52 -2.08 -20.19
C THR A 47 -2.97 -0.74 -19.60
N LEU A 48 -4.25 -0.42 -19.75
CA LEU A 48 -4.85 0.77 -19.13
C LEU A 48 -4.83 0.66 -17.59
N GLU A 49 -4.92 -0.56 -17.07
CA GLU A 49 -4.84 -0.85 -15.63
C GLU A 49 -3.50 -0.42 -15.02
N PHE A 50 -2.41 -0.63 -15.75
CA PHE A 50 -1.07 -0.21 -15.31
C PHE A 50 -0.99 1.31 -15.16
N TRP A 51 -1.38 2.06 -16.19
CA TRP A 51 -1.36 3.52 -16.13
C TRP A 51 -2.33 4.08 -15.11
N ARG A 52 -3.51 3.46 -14.96
CA ARG A 52 -4.47 3.82 -13.91
C ARG A 52 -3.85 3.66 -12.51
N ALA A 53 -3.10 2.58 -12.30
CA ALA A 53 -2.39 2.34 -11.03
C ALA A 53 -1.23 3.34 -10.80
N VAL A 54 -0.47 3.69 -11.84
CA VAL A 54 0.61 4.71 -11.71
C VAL A 54 0.04 6.08 -11.37
N ILE A 55 -1.04 6.48 -12.04
CA ILE A 55 -1.72 7.75 -11.78
C ILE A 55 -2.33 7.76 -10.38
N SER A 56 -2.91 6.65 -9.92
CA SER A 56 -3.44 6.57 -8.56
C SER A 56 -2.35 6.67 -7.49
N GLU A 57 -1.17 6.08 -7.71
CA GLU A 57 -0.02 6.26 -6.81
C GLU A 57 0.47 7.71 -6.79
N CYS A 58 0.53 8.39 -7.94
CA CYS A 58 0.85 9.82 -8.00
C CYS A 58 -0.16 10.67 -7.22
N LEU A 59 -1.45 10.46 -7.48
CA LEU A 59 -2.53 11.25 -6.87
C LEU A 59 -2.64 10.99 -5.37
N SER A 60 -2.52 9.74 -4.95
CA SER A 60 -2.55 9.40 -3.52
C SER A 60 -1.35 9.97 -2.77
N SER A 61 -0.14 9.92 -3.31
CA SER A 61 1.03 10.59 -2.70
C SER A 61 0.90 12.11 -2.69
N PHE A 62 0.31 12.71 -3.71
CA PHE A 62 -0.03 14.14 -3.72
C PHE A 62 -0.94 14.52 -2.56
N ILE A 63 -2.07 13.80 -2.42
CA ILE A 63 -3.05 14.07 -1.35
C ILE A 63 -2.42 13.81 0.03
N TYR A 64 -1.63 12.74 0.16
CA TYR A 64 -0.96 12.40 1.41
C TYR A 64 -0.04 13.52 1.90
N VAL A 65 0.88 13.97 1.05
CA VAL A 65 1.82 15.04 1.39
C VAL A 65 1.09 16.35 1.65
N PHE A 66 0.08 16.68 0.83
CA PHE A 66 -0.74 17.87 1.04
C PHE A 66 -1.41 17.89 2.42
N ILE A 67 -2.00 16.78 2.85
CA ILE A 67 -2.68 16.68 4.16
C ILE A 67 -1.67 16.73 5.31
N VAL A 68 -0.58 15.94 5.24
CA VAL A 68 0.38 15.83 6.35
C VAL A 68 1.18 17.12 6.53
N CYS A 69 1.73 17.68 5.45
CA CYS A 69 2.41 18.97 5.51
C CYS A 69 1.42 20.10 5.82
N GLY A 70 0.16 20.00 5.35
CA GLY A 70 -0.88 20.97 5.66
C GLY A 70 -1.25 21.00 7.13
N ALA A 71 -1.31 19.84 7.80
CA ALA A 71 -1.52 19.75 9.25
C ALA A 71 -0.38 20.40 10.05
N ALA A 72 0.87 20.24 9.57
CA ALA A 72 2.02 20.91 10.15
C ALA A 72 1.95 22.44 9.98
N ALA A 73 1.67 22.91 8.76
CA ALA A 73 1.57 24.34 8.45
C ALA A 73 0.38 25.01 9.17
N GLY A 74 -0.77 24.31 9.23
CA GLY A 74 -1.99 24.79 9.88
C GLY A 74 -1.89 24.90 11.41
N SER A 75 -0.91 24.23 12.03
CA SER A 75 -0.64 24.39 13.46
C SER A 75 -0.12 25.79 13.82
N GLY A 76 0.41 26.53 12.83
CA GLY A 76 0.86 27.91 13.00
C GLY A 76 2.32 28.02 13.44
N VAL A 77 2.96 29.11 13.04
CA VAL A 77 4.36 29.40 13.38
C VAL A 77 4.47 29.71 14.87
N GLY A 78 5.30 28.93 15.59
CA GLY A 78 5.50 29.08 17.04
C GLY A 78 4.58 28.21 17.90
N ALA A 79 3.78 27.31 17.29
CA ALA A 79 3.03 26.32 18.04
C ALA A 79 3.95 25.38 18.83
N PRO A 80 3.49 24.86 20.00
CA PRO A 80 4.26 23.90 20.76
C PRO A 80 4.50 22.63 19.93
N ILE A 81 5.71 22.09 20.03
CA ILE A 81 6.17 20.93 19.26
C ILE A 81 5.23 19.74 19.44
N SER A 82 4.68 19.56 20.65
CA SER A 82 3.71 18.50 20.97
C SER A 82 2.42 18.60 20.18
N SER A 83 1.91 19.81 19.93
CA SER A 83 0.69 20.02 19.13
C SER A 83 0.94 19.75 17.65
N VAL A 84 2.09 20.19 17.12
CA VAL A 84 2.47 19.92 15.73
C VAL A 84 2.63 18.41 15.51
N LEU A 85 3.37 17.73 16.41
CA LEU A 85 3.61 16.29 16.34
C LEU A 85 2.30 15.49 16.38
N LEU A 86 1.39 15.85 17.29
CA LEU A 86 0.09 15.20 17.41
C LEU A 86 -0.78 15.43 16.17
N ALA A 87 -0.83 16.66 15.65
CA ALA A 87 -1.58 17.00 14.44
C ALA A 87 -1.03 16.23 13.22
N THR A 88 0.29 16.20 13.04
CA THR A 88 0.91 15.49 11.91
C THR A 88 0.75 13.97 12.03
N ALA A 89 0.87 13.40 13.24
CA ALA A 89 0.74 11.96 13.45
C ALA A 89 -0.69 11.46 13.22
N LEU A 90 -1.70 12.21 13.69
CA LEU A 90 -3.11 11.90 13.40
C LEU A 90 -3.44 12.11 11.93
N ALA A 91 -2.97 13.21 11.33
CA ALA A 91 -3.18 13.48 9.90
C ALA A 91 -2.56 12.39 9.03
N ALA A 92 -1.33 11.95 9.32
CA ALA A 92 -0.65 10.87 8.59
C ALA A 92 -1.44 9.55 8.68
N GLY A 93 -1.92 9.18 9.86
CA GLY A 93 -2.67 7.94 10.03
C GLY A 93 -4.04 7.95 9.37
N PHE A 94 -4.81 9.04 9.54
CA PHE A 94 -6.12 9.16 8.91
C PHE A 94 -6.01 9.29 7.39
N ALA A 95 -5.05 10.07 6.89
CA ALA A 95 -4.78 10.16 5.46
C ALA A 95 -4.43 8.79 4.88
N MET A 96 -3.52 8.04 5.50
CA MET A 96 -3.18 6.69 5.02
C MET A 96 -4.37 5.73 5.07
N THR A 97 -5.21 5.79 6.12
CA THR A 97 -6.42 4.96 6.21
C THR A 97 -7.37 5.26 5.05
N SER A 98 -7.68 6.53 4.83
CA SER A 98 -8.59 6.98 3.76
C SER A 98 -8.03 6.67 2.38
N LEU A 99 -6.76 6.97 2.13
CA LEU A 99 -6.12 6.74 0.84
C LEU A 99 -5.97 5.25 0.53
N THR A 100 -5.67 4.41 1.52
CA THR A 100 -5.66 2.95 1.31
C THR A 100 -7.06 2.45 0.98
N GLN A 101 -8.10 2.96 1.65
CA GLN A 101 -9.47 2.57 1.34
C GLN A 101 -9.90 3.01 -0.08
N CYS A 102 -9.50 4.20 -0.52
CA CYS A 102 -9.85 4.74 -1.83
C CYS A 102 -9.04 4.11 -2.97
N PHE A 103 -7.73 3.97 -2.81
CA PHE A 103 -6.82 3.59 -3.89
C PHE A 103 -6.31 2.15 -3.82
N GLY A 104 -6.60 1.43 -2.72
CA GLY A 104 -6.14 0.05 -2.51
C GLY A 104 -6.60 -0.93 -3.58
N HIS A 105 -7.83 -0.78 -4.07
CA HIS A 105 -8.38 -1.62 -5.15
C HIS A 105 -7.81 -1.31 -6.55
N ILE A 106 -7.13 -0.16 -6.71
CA ILE A 106 -6.60 0.32 -8.00
C ILE A 106 -5.12 -0.03 -8.13
N SER A 107 -4.29 0.43 -7.21
CA SER A 107 -2.83 0.24 -7.26
C SER A 107 -2.26 -0.67 -6.17
N GLY A 108 -3.04 -0.95 -5.12
CA GLY A 108 -2.55 -1.50 -3.87
C GLY A 108 -2.25 -0.42 -2.81
N ALA A 109 -2.35 0.87 -3.18
CA ALA A 109 -2.08 2.02 -2.30
C ALA A 109 -0.75 1.89 -1.55
N HIS A 110 0.34 1.83 -2.32
CA HIS A 110 1.68 1.81 -1.73
C HIS A 110 2.02 3.16 -1.10
N ILE A 111 1.79 4.26 -1.84
CA ILE A 111 1.92 5.68 -1.44
C ILE A 111 3.34 6.04 -0.92
N ASN A 112 4.25 5.07 -0.92
CA ASN A 112 5.55 5.13 -0.29
C ASN A 112 6.59 4.38 -1.16
N PRO A 113 7.69 5.04 -1.53
CA PRO A 113 8.78 4.43 -2.29
C PRO A 113 9.39 3.19 -1.62
N ALA A 114 9.53 3.19 -0.29
CA ALA A 114 10.11 2.07 0.46
C ALA A 114 9.20 0.83 0.41
N VAL A 115 7.88 1.03 0.53
CA VAL A 115 6.88 -0.05 0.40
C VAL A 115 6.88 -0.61 -1.03
N SER A 116 6.94 0.26 -2.04
CA SER A 116 7.02 -0.15 -3.45
C SER A 116 8.29 -0.94 -3.75
N LEU A 117 9.42 -0.50 -3.21
CA LEU A 117 10.69 -1.21 -3.33
C LEU A 117 10.62 -2.59 -2.67
N ALA A 118 10.08 -2.68 -1.44
CA ALA A 118 9.90 -3.96 -0.74
C ALA A 118 9.03 -4.93 -1.55
N MET A 119 7.93 -4.45 -2.13
CA MET A 119 7.07 -5.25 -3.02
C MET A 119 7.80 -5.71 -4.29
N GLY A 120 8.69 -4.88 -4.83
CA GLY A 120 9.55 -5.23 -5.97
C GLY A 120 10.58 -6.31 -5.63
N VAL A 121 11.23 -6.21 -4.46
CA VAL A 121 12.23 -7.19 -3.99
C VAL A 121 11.62 -8.58 -3.80
N ILE A 122 10.39 -8.65 -3.27
CA ILE A 122 9.66 -9.92 -3.10
C ILE A 122 9.05 -10.43 -4.43
N LYS A 123 9.29 -9.72 -5.55
CA LYS A 123 8.76 -10.04 -6.89
C LYS A 123 7.23 -10.14 -6.93
N ARG A 124 6.54 -9.40 -6.06
CA ARG A 124 5.07 -9.25 -6.10
C ARG A 124 4.63 -8.30 -7.22
N ILE A 125 5.51 -7.37 -7.60
CA ILE A 125 5.32 -6.46 -8.74
C ILE A 125 6.54 -6.50 -9.66
N SER A 126 6.36 -6.17 -10.94
CA SER A 126 7.46 -6.11 -11.91
C SER A 126 8.41 -4.95 -11.58
N PHE A 127 9.71 -5.12 -11.87
CA PHE A 127 10.73 -4.11 -11.55
C PHE A 127 10.43 -2.74 -12.18
N LEU A 128 9.92 -2.73 -13.41
CA LEU A 128 9.54 -1.48 -14.08
C LEU A 128 8.34 -0.80 -13.41
N ARG A 129 7.36 -1.60 -12.93
CA ARG A 129 6.23 -1.08 -12.14
C ARG A 129 6.71 -0.44 -10.85
N THR A 130 7.65 -1.08 -10.14
CA THR A 130 8.30 -0.50 -8.94
C THR A 130 8.92 0.85 -9.26
N LEU A 131 9.72 0.95 -10.33
CA LEU A 131 10.40 2.19 -10.69
C LEU A 131 9.40 3.30 -11.02
N LEU A 132 8.37 2.99 -11.82
CA LEU A 132 7.35 3.97 -12.20
C LEU A 132 6.49 4.40 -11.01
N PHE A 133 6.22 3.50 -10.05
CA PHE A 133 5.55 3.86 -8.80
C PHE A 133 6.39 4.82 -7.97
N ILE A 134 7.69 4.55 -7.82
CA ILE A 134 8.60 5.44 -7.09
C ILE A 134 8.63 6.83 -7.73
N VAL A 135 8.79 6.92 -9.05
CA VAL A 135 8.79 8.20 -9.77
C VAL A 135 7.44 8.93 -9.60
N ALA A 136 6.32 8.21 -9.72
CA ALA A 136 4.99 8.76 -9.52
C ALA A 136 4.77 9.27 -8.09
N GLN A 137 5.20 8.52 -7.08
CA GLN A 137 5.07 8.89 -5.67
C GLN A 137 5.92 10.13 -5.34
N CYS A 138 7.18 10.17 -5.81
CA CYS A 138 8.04 11.34 -5.65
C CYS A 138 7.46 12.56 -6.37
N GLY A 139 7.01 12.40 -7.62
CA GLY A 139 6.38 13.47 -8.39
C GLY A 139 5.10 14.00 -7.73
N GLY A 140 4.24 13.11 -7.26
CA GLY A 140 3.02 13.44 -6.52
C GLY A 140 3.33 14.18 -5.22
N GLY A 141 4.30 13.69 -4.44
CA GLY A 141 4.72 14.34 -3.20
C GLY A 141 5.28 15.76 -3.41
N ILE A 142 6.13 15.94 -4.43
CA ILE A 142 6.65 17.28 -4.80
C ILE A 142 5.49 18.20 -5.21
N ALA A 143 4.58 17.71 -6.06
CA ALA A 143 3.42 18.49 -6.48
C ALA A 143 2.51 18.85 -5.30
N GLY A 144 2.32 17.96 -4.33
CA GLY A 144 1.52 18.18 -3.13
C GLY A 144 2.13 19.26 -2.24
N ALA A 145 3.43 19.19 -2.01
CA ALA A 145 4.18 20.21 -1.27
C ALA A 145 4.17 21.56 -2.00
N ALA A 146 4.36 21.58 -3.33
CA ALA A 146 4.34 22.80 -4.13
C ALA A 146 2.95 23.46 -4.14
N PHE A 147 1.89 22.66 -4.25
CA PHE A 147 0.52 23.15 -4.18
C PHE A 147 0.21 23.75 -2.79
N LEU A 148 0.62 23.06 -1.73
CA LEU A 148 0.49 23.58 -0.36
C LEU A 148 1.25 24.90 -0.20
N TYR A 149 2.48 24.99 -0.71
CA TYR A 149 3.28 26.20 -0.67
C TYR A 149 2.57 27.37 -1.37
N GLY A 150 1.94 27.14 -2.52
CA GLY A 150 1.20 28.16 -3.26
C GLY A 150 -0.11 28.62 -2.61
N VAL A 151 -0.80 27.73 -1.88
CA VAL A 151 -2.08 28.05 -1.21
C VAL A 151 -1.86 28.65 0.19
N THR A 152 -0.72 28.37 0.83
CA THR A 152 -0.42 28.86 2.17
C THR A 152 -0.04 30.34 2.13
N VAL A 153 -0.61 31.13 3.05
CA VAL A 153 -0.32 32.57 3.18
C VAL A 153 1.18 32.80 3.44
N PRO A 154 1.82 33.75 2.72
CA PRO A 154 3.22 34.12 2.97
C PRO A 154 3.46 34.45 4.45
N GLY A 155 4.39 33.75 5.09
CA GLY A 155 4.70 33.91 6.52
C GLY A 155 4.17 32.79 7.44
N TYR A 156 3.18 32.00 7.01
CA TYR A 156 2.70 30.80 7.74
C TYR A 156 3.30 29.49 7.21
N GLN A 157 4.13 29.57 6.16
CA GLN A 157 4.73 28.44 5.48
C GLN A 157 5.72 27.66 6.38
N GLY A 158 6.37 28.32 7.34
CA GLY A 158 7.37 27.68 8.20
C GLY A 158 8.40 26.89 7.39
N ASN A 159 8.82 25.73 7.90
CA ASN A 159 9.67 24.80 7.15
C ASN A 159 8.86 23.72 6.39
N LEU A 160 7.52 23.84 6.26
CA LEU A 160 6.61 22.85 5.62
C LEU A 160 6.77 21.38 6.08
N SER A 161 7.26 21.13 7.29
CA SER A 161 7.73 19.78 7.70
C SER A 161 8.74 19.16 6.73
N ALA A 162 9.52 19.99 6.01
CA ALA A 162 10.67 19.55 5.25
C ALA A 162 11.56 18.74 6.18
N ALA A 163 11.71 17.46 5.84
CA ALA A 163 12.29 16.42 6.67
C ALA A 163 13.52 16.96 7.41
N VAL A 164 13.37 17.07 8.73
CA VAL A 164 14.47 17.18 9.68
C VAL A 164 15.33 18.43 9.54
N VAL A 165 14.96 19.49 10.26
CA VAL A 165 15.96 20.50 10.66
C VAL A 165 16.94 19.81 11.61
N HIS A 166 18.22 19.85 11.26
CA HIS A 166 19.36 19.37 12.04
C HIS A 166 19.21 19.74 13.52
N SER A 167 18.81 18.78 14.35
CA SER A 167 19.08 18.85 15.79
C SER A 167 20.56 18.52 15.95
N SER A 168 21.38 19.53 16.22
CA SER A 168 22.86 19.50 16.25
C SER A 168 23.49 18.57 17.31
N GLY A 169 22.75 17.58 17.83
CA GLY A 169 23.19 16.70 18.91
C GLY A 169 22.92 15.20 18.71
N ILE A 170 22.30 14.77 17.60
CA ILE A 170 22.03 13.35 17.32
C ILE A 170 22.98 12.87 16.23
N ALA A 171 23.67 11.75 16.46
CA ALA A 171 24.59 11.21 15.49
C ALA A 171 23.83 10.68 14.26
N PRO A 172 24.37 10.79 13.03
CA PRO A 172 23.68 10.34 11.82
C PRO A 172 23.23 8.88 11.86
N TRP A 173 23.99 8.02 12.54
CA TRP A 173 23.70 6.59 12.65
C TRP A 173 22.51 6.29 13.58
N GLU A 174 22.29 7.10 14.62
CA GLU A 174 21.13 6.94 15.53
C GLU A 174 19.84 7.21 14.77
N ARG A 175 19.85 8.29 13.98
CA ARG A 175 18.68 8.68 13.18
C ARG A 175 18.41 7.70 12.05
N PHE A 176 19.46 7.20 11.41
CA PHE A 176 19.33 6.10 10.44
C PHE A 176 18.69 4.87 11.09
N GLY A 177 19.12 4.50 12.30
CA GLY A 177 18.56 3.36 13.03
C GLY A 177 17.06 3.51 13.33
N ILE A 178 16.64 4.71 13.74
CA ILE A 178 15.22 5.03 13.97
C ILE A 178 14.43 4.94 12.66
N GLU A 179 14.87 5.62 11.60
CA GLU A 179 14.18 5.63 10.30
C GLU A 179 14.07 4.23 9.69
N PHE A 180 15.12 3.42 9.82
CA PHE A 180 15.13 2.03 9.38
C PHE A 180 14.11 1.19 10.14
N MET A 181 14.07 1.32 11.47
CA MET A 181 13.13 0.55 12.31
C MET A 181 11.68 0.97 12.06
N LEU A 182 11.40 2.27 11.92
CA LEU A 182 10.07 2.79 11.60
C LEU A 182 9.61 2.31 10.22
N THR A 183 10.49 2.37 9.21
CA THR A 183 10.19 1.87 7.85
C THR A 183 9.93 0.37 7.87
N PHE A 184 10.72 -0.40 8.64
CA PHE A 184 10.50 -1.83 8.80
C PHE A 184 9.11 -2.13 9.37
N ILE A 185 8.68 -1.42 10.42
CA ILE A 185 7.36 -1.60 11.02
C ILE A 185 6.24 -1.29 10.02
N VAL A 186 6.36 -0.19 9.27
CA VAL A 186 5.39 0.20 8.23
C VAL A 186 5.29 -0.85 7.15
N VAL A 187 6.42 -1.30 6.60
CA VAL A 187 6.47 -2.29 5.52
C VAL A 187 5.94 -3.64 6.01
N PHE A 188 6.33 -4.07 7.20
CA PHE A 188 5.86 -5.32 7.80
C PHE A 188 4.34 -5.30 8.03
N SER A 189 3.82 -4.22 8.61
CA SER A 189 2.38 -4.03 8.82
C SER A 189 1.60 -4.02 7.50
N TYR A 190 2.15 -3.37 6.48
CA TYR A 190 1.60 -3.38 5.13
C TYR A 190 1.52 -4.82 4.59
N PHE A 191 2.60 -5.60 4.67
CA PHE A 191 2.60 -6.98 4.20
C PHE A 191 1.54 -7.85 4.88
N ILE A 192 1.45 -7.78 6.21
CA ILE A 192 0.43 -8.56 6.94
C ILE A 192 -0.97 -8.06 6.57
N SER A 193 -1.16 -6.77 6.33
CA SER A 193 -2.48 -6.19 6.05
C SER A 193 -2.99 -6.49 4.64
N MET A 194 -2.08 -6.70 3.68
CA MET A 194 -2.42 -6.99 2.29
C MET A 194 -2.29 -8.48 1.91
N ASP A 195 -1.92 -9.34 2.87
CA ASP A 195 -1.89 -10.78 2.62
C ASP A 195 -3.29 -11.39 2.58
N SER A 196 -3.58 -12.13 1.51
CA SER A 196 -4.89 -12.76 1.25
C SER A 196 -5.19 -13.95 2.19
N TYR A 197 -4.18 -14.48 2.88
CA TYR A 197 -4.36 -15.57 3.86
C TYR A 197 -4.94 -15.09 5.20
N ARG A 198 -5.13 -13.78 5.38
CA ARG A 198 -5.64 -13.19 6.61
C ARG A 198 -7.16 -13.35 6.73
N LYS A 199 -7.61 -14.51 7.23
CA LYS A 199 -9.04 -14.86 7.37
C LYS A 199 -9.79 -14.14 8.50
N TRP A 200 -9.13 -13.44 9.42
CA TRP A 200 -9.78 -13.08 10.70
C TRP A 200 -9.30 -11.82 11.45
N THR A 201 -8.86 -10.74 10.79
CA THR A 201 -8.62 -9.49 11.55
C THR A 201 -8.90 -8.21 10.74
N GLY A 202 -9.94 -7.47 11.12
CA GLY A 202 -10.08 -6.02 10.89
C GLY A 202 -10.09 -5.49 9.45
N THR A 203 -10.32 -4.19 9.32
CA THR A 203 -10.18 -3.46 8.05
C THR A 203 -8.69 -3.21 7.78
N SER A 204 -8.13 -3.78 6.69
CA SER A 204 -6.71 -3.63 6.33
C SER A 204 -6.25 -2.17 6.30
N SER A 205 -7.08 -1.28 5.77
CA SER A 205 -6.82 0.17 5.69
C SER A 205 -6.57 0.82 7.05
N LEU A 206 -7.32 0.40 8.09
CA LEU A 206 -7.21 0.97 9.43
C LEU A 206 -5.91 0.53 10.12
N THR A 207 -5.49 -0.72 9.94
CA THR A 207 -4.23 -1.22 10.51
C THR A 207 -3.03 -0.48 9.93
N ILE A 208 -3.02 -0.24 8.61
CA ILE A 208 -1.95 0.53 7.95
C ILE A 208 -1.93 1.95 8.50
N GLY A 209 -3.07 2.64 8.52
CA GLY A 209 -3.12 4.02 9.00
C GLY A 209 -2.75 4.16 10.49
N ALA A 210 -3.21 3.25 11.35
CA ALA A 210 -2.79 3.21 12.74
C ALA A 210 -1.26 3.04 12.87
N THR A 211 -0.66 2.22 12.01
CA THR A 211 0.81 2.02 11.97
C THR A 211 1.53 3.31 11.58
N TYR A 212 1.05 4.02 10.55
CA TYR A 212 1.62 5.31 10.14
C TYR A 212 1.47 6.38 11.21
N SER A 213 0.33 6.41 11.93
CA SER A 213 0.15 7.29 13.08
C SER A 213 1.16 7.00 14.19
N ALA A 214 1.30 5.73 14.58
CA ALA A 214 2.26 5.30 15.60
C ALA A 214 3.71 5.64 15.22
N CYS A 215 4.11 5.41 13.97
CA CYS A 215 5.46 5.74 13.52
C CYS A 215 5.69 7.26 13.49
N SER A 216 4.67 8.04 13.13
CA SER A 216 4.75 9.51 13.10
C SER A 216 4.83 10.15 14.48
N PHE A 217 4.43 9.45 15.55
CA PHE A 217 4.66 9.91 16.92
C PHE A 217 6.10 9.75 17.39
N VAL A 218 6.84 8.83 16.78
CA VAL A 218 8.24 8.50 17.13
C VAL A 218 9.23 9.27 16.26
N SER A 219 8.83 9.62 15.04
CA SER A 219 9.61 10.40 14.08
C SER A 219 9.80 11.86 14.50
#